data_AF-A0A9P5X126-F1
#
_entry.id   AF-A0A9P5X126-F1
#
_cell.length_a   1.000
_cell.length_b   1.000
_cell.length_c   1.000
_cell.angle_alpha   90.00
_cell.angle_beta   90.00
_cell.angle_gamma   90.00
#
_symmetry.space_group_name_H-M   'P 1'
#
loop_
_entity.id
_entity.type
_entity.pdbx_description
1 polymer ?
#
loop_
_entity_poly.entity_id
_entity_poly.type
_entity_poly.pdbx_seq_one_letter_code
_entity_poly.pdbx_strand_id
1 'polypeptide(L)'
;MSLRFGPDGKPNGPGRFPHLRIKPTPPRVDPHAKAPPGLPKNFYDNDWYQSLDQIERRKLDAQEAVDLSFPKMIIWSVLHLSIHIASNQASSVLQNASNMSDCKLIARCHLEIQP
;
A
#
# COMPACT_ATOMS: atom_id res chain seq x y z
N MET A 1 -12.75 38.09 12.98
CA MET A 1 -12.67 37.09 11.89
C MET A 1 -11.29 36.43 11.95
N SER A 2 -11.23 35.11 11.92
CA SER A 2 -9.96 34.36 11.98
C SER A 2 -9.31 34.33 10.59
N LEU A 3 -8.09 34.86 10.47
CA LEU A 3 -7.27 34.83 9.25
C LEU A 3 -6.76 33.42 8.88
N ARG A 4 -7.10 32.38 9.67
CA ARG A 4 -6.61 31.00 9.48
C ARG A 4 -7.16 30.32 8.22
N PHE A 5 -8.34 30.69 7.75
CA PHE A 5 -8.97 30.05 6.59
C PHE A 5 -9.33 31.10 5.54
N GLY A 6 -9.04 30.79 4.28
CA GLY A 6 -9.45 31.59 3.14
C GLY A 6 -10.95 31.53 2.88
N PRO A 7 -11.47 32.39 1.99
CA PRO A 7 -12.89 32.39 1.60
C PRO A 7 -13.33 31.08 0.92
N ASP A 8 -12.39 30.24 0.51
CA ASP A 8 -12.59 28.89 -0.02
C ASP A 8 -12.59 27.80 1.07
N GLY A 9 -12.51 28.17 2.34
CA GLY A 9 -12.49 27.24 3.49
C GLY A 9 -11.16 26.50 3.68
N LYS A 10 -10.13 26.82 2.88
CA LYS A 10 -8.80 26.18 3.01
C LYS A 10 -7.92 26.95 3.98
N PRO A 11 -7.08 26.27 4.78
CA PRO A 11 -6.19 26.95 5.70
C PRO A 11 -5.16 27.79 4.94
N ASN A 12 -5.09 29.08 5.27
CA ASN A 12 -4.11 30.04 4.73
C ASN A 12 -2.94 30.13 5.72
N GLY A 13 -1.80 29.54 5.37
CA GLY A 13 -0.57 29.65 6.18
C GLY A 13 0.46 28.55 5.92
N PRO A 14 1.67 28.67 6.51
CA PRO A 14 2.67 27.62 6.53
C PRO A 14 2.18 26.42 7.35
N GLY A 15 2.32 25.21 6.82
CA GLY A 15 1.72 23.98 7.37
C GLY A 15 0.49 23.50 6.60
N ARG A 16 0.54 23.54 5.26
CA ARG A 16 -0.49 22.89 4.42
C ARG A 16 -0.66 21.44 4.86
N PHE A 17 -1.91 20.99 4.97
CA PHE A 17 -2.20 19.59 5.29
C PHE A 17 -1.48 18.66 4.30
N PRO A 18 -0.98 17.50 4.77
CA PRO A 18 -0.42 16.49 3.89
C PRO A 18 -1.40 16.18 2.76
N HIS A 19 -0.95 16.34 1.51
CA HIS A 19 -1.74 15.93 0.37
C HIS A 19 -1.73 14.40 0.28
N LEU A 20 -2.90 13.81 0.04
CA LEU A 20 -3.00 12.41 -0.30
C LEU A 20 -2.14 12.14 -1.54
N ARG A 21 -1.22 11.17 -1.44
CA ARG A 21 -0.41 10.71 -2.58
C ARG A 21 -1.33 9.93 -3.52
N ILE A 22 -1.85 10.61 -4.53
CA ILE A 22 -2.63 9.96 -5.59
C ILE A 22 -1.62 9.34 -6.56
N LYS A 23 -1.74 8.03 -6.82
CA LYS A 23 -0.98 7.38 -7.89
C LYS A 23 -1.39 8.04 -9.22
N PRO A 24 -0.46 8.65 -9.97
CA PRO A 24 -0.82 9.29 -11.22
C PRO A 24 -1.36 8.25 -12.21
N THR A 25 -2.46 8.59 -12.88
CA THR A 25 -3.05 7.81 -13.98
C THR A 25 -3.11 8.73 -15.20
N PRO A 26 -2.24 8.53 -16.21
CA PRO A 26 -1.25 7.46 -16.35
C PRO A 26 -0.03 7.61 -15.41
N PRO A 27 0.73 6.53 -15.15
CA PRO A 27 1.99 6.59 -14.41
C PRO A 27 2.92 7.66 -15.02
N ARG A 28 3.58 8.44 -14.16
CA ARG A 28 4.61 9.40 -14.60
C ARG A 28 5.89 8.63 -14.94
N VAL A 29 5.89 7.97 -16.09
CA VAL A 29 7.07 7.35 -16.69
C VAL A 29 7.49 8.23 -17.84
N ASP A 30 8.73 8.70 -17.81
CA ASP A 30 9.31 9.39 -18.96
C ASP A 30 9.64 8.33 -20.04
N PRO A 31 8.98 8.35 -21.21
CA PRO A 31 9.22 7.37 -22.27
C PRO A 31 10.62 7.50 -22.89
N HIS A 32 11.32 8.61 -22.63
CA HIS A 32 12.68 8.85 -23.12
C HIS A 32 13.76 8.59 -22.07
N ALA A 33 13.37 8.28 -20.83
CA ALA A 33 14.33 7.95 -19.79
C ALA A 33 15.05 6.65 -20.14
N LYS A 34 16.38 6.69 -20.12
CA LYS A 34 17.21 5.49 -20.26
C LYS A 34 17.21 4.74 -18.94
N ALA A 35 17.04 3.42 -19.02
CA ALA A 35 17.21 2.57 -17.86
C ALA A 35 18.66 2.67 -17.33
N PRO A 36 18.85 2.88 -16.03
CA PRO A 36 20.18 2.96 -15.44
C PRO A 36 20.90 1.59 -15.55
N PRO A 37 22.16 1.55 -15.99
CA PRO A 37 22.95 0.33 -16.03
C PRO A 37 23.44 -0.07 -14.63
N GLY A 38 23.82 -1.33 -14.46
CA GLY A 38 24.46 -1.85 -13.25
C GLY A 38 23.52 -2.11 -12.08
N LEU A 39 22.20 -2.00 -12.25
CA LEU A 39 21.27 -2.33 -11.18
C LEU A 39 21.05 -3.84 -11.08
N PRO A 40 20.67 -4.35 -9.89
CA PRO A 40 20.22 -5.72 -9.75
C PRO A 40 18.96 -6.00 -10.58
N LYS A 41 18.84 -7.23 -11.10
CA LYS A 41 17.73 -7.65 -11.99
C LYS A 41 16.33 -7.34 -11.46
N ASN A 42 16.11 -7.39 -10.15
CA ASN A 42 14.82 -7.13 -9.50
C ASN A 42 14.42 -5.63 -9.47
N PHE A 43 15.30 -4.72 -9.87
CA PHE A 43 15.00 -3.29 -9.99
C PHE A 43 14.49 -2.90 -11.38
N TYR A 44 14.62 -3.80 -12.36
CA TYR A 44 14.04 -3.61 -13.68
C TYR A 44 12.63 -4.21 -13.71
N ASP A 45 11.75 -3.59 -14.50
CA ASP A 45 10.46 -4.20 -14.81
C ASP A 45 10.69 -5.52 -15.57
N ASN A 46 10.04 -6.59 -15.12
CA ASN A 46 10.32 -7.95 -15.59
C ASN A 46 9.91 -8.13 -17.06
N ASP A 47 8.75 -7.59 -17.45
CA ASP A 47 8.24 -7.73 -18.81
C ASP A 47 9.12 -6.91 -19.78
N TRP A 48 9.49 -5.69 -19.36
CA TRP A 48 10.44 -4.86 -20.10
C TRP A 48 11.81 -5.51 -20.24
N TYR A 49 12.40 -6.01 -19.14
CA TYR A 49 13.73 -6.63 -19.17
C TYR A 49 13.77 -7.89 -20.05
N GLN A 50 12.68 -8.66 -20.07
CA GLN A 50 12.54 -9.83 -20.94
C GLN A 50 12.41 -9.47 -22.42
N SER A 51 11.84 -8.29 -22.74
CA SER A 51 11.74 -7.80 -24.12
C SER A 51 13.06 -7.33 -24.73
N LEU A 52 14.10 -7.11 -23.92
CA LEU A 52 15.40 -6.64 -24.39
C LEU A 52 16.21 -7.71 -25.13
N ASP A 53 16.95 -7.28 -26.15
CA ASP A 53 17.88 -8.12 -26.90
C ASP A 53 19.12 -8.49 -26.08
N GLN A 54 19.83 -9.55 -26.49
CA GLN A 54 21.05 -9.99 -25.80
C GLN A 54 22.12 -8.87 -25.72
N ILE A 55 22.25 -8.06 -26.76
CA ILE A 55 23.21 -6.93 -26.80
C ILE A 55 22.79 -5.85 -25.80
N GLU A 56 21.50 -5.57 -25.68
CA GLU A 56 20.96 -4.55 -24.77
C GLU A 56 21.11 -4.98 -23.31
N ARG A 57 20.82 -6.26 -23.00
CA ARG A 57 21.07 -6.80 -21.65
C ARG A 57 22.54 -6.74 -21.26
N ARG A 58 23.46 -6.99 -22.21
CA ARG A 58 24.91 -6.83 -21.98
C ARG A 58 25.30 -5.38 -21.74
N LYS A 59 24.66 -4.41 -22.41
CA LYS A 59 24.90 -2.98 -22.18
C LYS A 59 24.37 -2.50 -20.83
N LEU A 60 23.28 -3.09 -20.35
CA LEU A 60 22.74 -2.80 -19.02
C LEU A 60 23.63 -3.32 -17.89
N ASP A 61 24.41 -4.39 -18.13
CA ASP A 61 25.26 -5.01 -17.10
C ASP A 61 24.50 -5.29 -15.79
N ALA A 62 23.28 -5.83 -15.94
CA ALA A 62 22.39 -6.07 -14.83
C ALA A 62 22.97 -7.09 -13.86
N GLN A 63 23.10 -6.69 -12.59
CA GLN A 63 23.65 -7.52 -11.52
C GLN A 63 22.65 -8.60 -11.09
N GLU A 64 23.13 -9.61 -10.37
CA GLU A 64 22.24 -10.63 -9.82
C GLU A 64 21.18 -10.03 -8.90
N ALA A 65 20.00 -10.67 -8.85
CA ALA A 65 18.91 -10.19 -8.03
C ALA A 65 19.33 -10.21 -6.55
N VAL A 66 19.10 -9.09 -5.86
CA VAL A 66 19.36 -9.01 -4.42
C VAL A 66 18.19 -9.63 -3.68
N ASP A 67 18.49 -10.48 -2.71
CA ASP A 67 17.47 -11.01 -1.81
C ASP A 67 16.95 -9.87 -0.92
N LEU A 68 15.69 -9.49 -1.14
CA LEU A 68 14.97 -8.50 -0.33
C LEU A 68 14.12 -9.18 0.76
N SER A 69 14.31 -10.47 1.01
CA SER A 69 13.61 -11.18 2.07
C SER A 69 14.04 -10.63 3.44
N PHE A 70 13.04 -10.38 4.29
CA PHE A 70 13.30 -9.98 5.66
C PHE A 70 13.55 -11.22 6.53
N PRO A 71 14.44 -11.13 7.53
CA PRO A 71 14.57 -12.16 8.55
C PRO A 71 13.21 -12.50 9.17
N LYS A 72 12.96 -13.78 9.46
CA LYS A 72 11.67 -14.26 10.00
C LYS A 72 11.21 -13.43 11.21
N MET A 73 12.12 -13.03 12.09
CA MET A 73 11.80 -12.20 13.26
C MET A 73 11.09 -10.88 12.91
N ILE A 74 11.46 -10.23 11.81
CA ILE A 74 10.86 -8.96 11.37
C ILE A 74 9.47 -9.21 10.74
N ILE A 75 9.29 -10.33 10.04
CA ILE A 75 8.00 -10.69 9.45
C ILE A 75 6.95 -10.96 10.54
N TRP A 76 7.35 -11.65 11.61
CA TRP A 76 6.45 -12.01 12.71
C TRP A 76 5.94 -10.79 13.50
N SER A 77 6.76 -9.76 13.68
CA SER A 77 6.33 -8.54 14.38
C SER A 77 5.25 -7.77 13.61
N VAL A 78 5.32 -7.74 12.27
CA VAL A 78 4.31 -7.09 11.41
C VAL A 78 3.00 -7.87 11.39
N LEU A 79 3.04 -9.20 11.36
CA LEU A 79 1.85 -10.05 11.44
C LEU A 79 1.15 -9.92 12.81
N HIS A 80 1.91 -9.84 13.91
CA HIS A 80 1.33 -9.74 15.25
C HIS A 80 0.63 -8.38 15.49
N LEU A 81 1.18 -7.29 14.96
CA LEU A 81 0.53 -5.97 14.99
C LEU A 81 -0.78 -5.95 14.17
N SER A 82 -0.82 -6.65 13.05
CA SER A 82 -2.01 -6.71 12.18
C SER A 82 -3.18 -7.44 12.86
N ILE A 83 -2.89 -8.50 13.63
CA ILE A 83 -3.89 -9.23 14.43
C ILE A 83 -4.44 -8.33 15.55
N HIS A 84 -3.59 -7.53 16.21
CA HIS A 84 -4.02 -6.60 17.26
C HIS A 84 -4.89 -5.45 16.75
N ILE A 85 -4.64 -4.95 15.54
CA ILE A 85 -5.47 -3.90 14.93
C ILE A 85 -6.85 -4.46 14.55
N ALA A 86 -6.91 -5.68 14.01
CA ALA A 86 -8.17 -6.33 13.63
C ALA A 86 -9.04 -6.69 14.86
N SER A 87 -8.43 -7.15 15.95
CA SER A 87 -9.16 -7.49 17.18
C SER A 87 -9.74 -6.26 17.89
N ASN A 88 -9.04 -5.13 17.85
CA ASN A 88 -9.56 -3.86 18.38
C ASN A 88 -10.73 -3.29 17.57
N GLN A 89 -10.81 -3.56 16.26
CA GLN A 89 -11.99 -3.17 15.46
C GLN A 89 -13.21 -4.05 15.77
N ALA A 90 -13.03 -5.35 16.01
CA ALA A 90 -14.13 -6.26 16.36
C ALA A 90 -14.81 -5.89 17.69
N SER A 91 -14.05 -5.44 18.70
CA SER A 91 -14.61 -4.98 19.97
C SER A 91 -15.41 -3.68 19.84
N SER A 92 -15.03 -2.79 18.93
CA SER A 92 -15.76 -1.54 18.67
C SER A 92 -17.09 -1.76 17.93
N VAL A 93 -17.20 -2.80 17.10
CA VAL A 93 -18.44 -3.16 16.38
C VAL A 93 -19.47 -3.80 17.31
N LEU A 94 -19.02 -4.64 18.26
CA LEU A 94 -19.92 -5.26 19.24
C LEU A 94 -20.48 -4.26 20.28
N GLN A 95 -19.72 -3.22 20.64
CA GLN A 95 -20.23 -2.14 21.51
C GLN A 95 -21.22 -1.20 20.79
N ASN A 96 -21.12 -1.08 19.47
CA ASN A 96 -22.08 -0.32 18.67
C ASN A 96 -23.39 -1.10 18.42
N ALA A 97 -23.36 -2.44 18.46
CA ALA A 97 -24.55 -3.28 18.30
C ALA A 97 -25.46 -3.32 19.55
N SER A 98 -24.93 -3.04 20.75
CA SER A 98 -25.75 -2.96 21.98
C SER A 98 -26.56 -1.67 22.12
N ASN A 99 -26.27 -0.65 21.29
CA ASN A 99 -26.98 0.64 21.29
C ASN A 99 -28.07 0.76 20.21
N MET A 100 -28.30 -0.29 19.43
CA MET A 100 -29.41 -0.39 18.48
C MET A 100 -30.34 -1.53 18.92
N SER A 101 -31.08 -1.28 19.99
CA SER A 101 -32.40 -1.90 20.12
C SER A 101 -33.23 -1.47 18.91
N ASP A 102 -33.78 -2.45 18.20
CA ASP A 102 -34.67 -2.34 17.03
C ASP A 102 -34.00 -2.20 15.67
N CYS A 103 -33.45 -3.31 15.16
CA CYS A 103 -33.73 -3.75 13.78
C CYS A 103 -33.54 -5.27 13.70
N LYS A 104 -34.66 -5.99 13.59
CA LYS A 104 -34.71 -7.43 13.36
C LYS A 104 -34.09 -7.80 12.00
N LEU A 105 -33.63 -9.05 11.93
CA LEU A 105 -33.04 -9.79 10.80
C LEU A 105 -31.59 -9.41 10.45
N ILE A 106 -30.65 -10.23 10.90
CA ILE A 106 -30.03 -11.28 10.07
C ILE A 106 -29.55 -12.37 11.03
N ALA A 107 -30.28 -13.47 11.07
CA ALA A 107 -29.82 -14.71 11.69
C ALA A 107 -29.78 -15.77 10.60
N ARG A 108 -28.56 -16.14 10.18
CA ARG A 108 -28.13 -17.51 9.82
C ARG A 108 -26.86 -17.47 8.99
N CYS A 109 -25.74 -17.70 9.65
CA CYS A 109 -24.70 -18.59 9.14
C CYS A 109 -24.15 -19.32 10.36
N HIS A 110 -24.89 -20.34 10.79
CA HIS A 110 -24.33 -21.37 11.66
C HIS A 110 -23.34 -22.18 10.81
N LEU A 111 -22.11 -22.24 11.30
CA LEU A 111 -21.30 -23.45 11.40
C LEU A 111 -21.55 -24.50 10.31
N GLU A 112 -20.59 -24.65 9.41
CA GLU A 112 -20.16 -26.00 9.06
C GLU A 112 -18.64 -26.05 8.94
N ILE A 113 -18.11 -26.82 9.89
CA ILE A 113 -16.73 -27.23 10.05
C ILE A 113 -16.43 -28.24 8.94
N GLN A 114 -15.20 -28.15 8.44
CA GLN A 114 -14.43 -29.12 7.64
C GLN A 114 -14.77 -30.61 7.90
N PRO A 115 -14.56 -31.52 6.92
CA PRO A 115 -13.30 -31.73 6.19
C PRO A 115 -13.32 -31.39 4.70
#